data_AF-A0A961RX68-F1
#
_entry.id   AF-A0A961RX68-F1
#
_cell.length_a   1.000
_cell.length_b   1.000
_cell.length_c   1.000
_cell.angle_alpha   90.00
_cell.angle_beta   90.00
_cell.angle_gamma   90.00
#
_symmetry.space_group_name_H-M   'P 1'
#
loop_
_entity.id
_entity.type
_entity.pdbx_description
1 polymer ?
#
loop_
_entity_poly.entity_id
_entity_poly.type
_entity_poly.pdbx_seq_one_letter_code
_entity_poly.pdbx_strand_id
1 'polypeptide(L)'
;MTLPALLFSAACALASEPTNGSGEDNTTKAANTYCLNIADKAADARIAWQMKRLNELQAKVETRISELEQRQSEVKSWIDRQQALLESAEKGLVEIYSTMDPDAAADQLAALDIRIAASVLHQLKPREAGAILDVMRTDRAAELVRMLASASAAPLAGSTQ
;
A
#
# COMPACT_ATOMS: atom_id res chain seq x y z
N MET A 1 19.13 26.64 37.51
CA MET A 1 20.60 26.51 37.46
C MET A 1 20.94 26.25 36.00
N THR A 2 20.96 27.31 35.17
CA THR A 2 22.10 28.20 34.83
C THR A 2 22.78 27.75 33.54
N LEU A 3 22.50 28.48 32.46
CA LEU A 3 23.38 28.64 31.30
C LEU A 3 24.79 29.04 31.75
N PRO A 4 25.81 28.68 30.97
CA PRO A 4 26.54 29.71 30.24
C PRO A 4 26.77 29.29 28.77
N ALA A 5 26.45 30.09 27.76
CA ALA A 5 27.13 31.34 27.43
C ALA A 5 28.66 31.16 27.38
N LEU A 6 29.15 30.30 26.48
CA LEU A 6 30.54 30.34 26.05
C LEU A 6 30.72 31.50 25.07
N LEU A 7 31.21 32.58 25.65
CA LEU A 7 31.96 33.67 25.04
C LEU A 7 33.07 33.08 24.15
N PHE A 8 32.86 33.01 22.84
CA PHE A 8 33.97 32.92 21.90
C PHE A 8 34.57 34.32 21.77
N SER A 9 35.59 34.53 22.59
CA SER A 9 36.41 35.73 22.67
C SER A 9 36.95 36.11 21.28
N ALA A 10 36.72 37.38 20.93
CA ALA A 10 37.42 38.07 19.88
C ALA A 10 38.92 38.17 20.22
N ALA A 11 39.75 37.44 19.50
CA ALA A 11 41.18 37.71 19.36
C ALA A 11 41.74 36.93 18.15
N CYS A 12 41.35 37.31 16.93
CA CYS A 12 42.20 37.02 15.77
C CYS A 12 43.15 38.20 15.64
N ALA A 13 44.38 37.99 16.09
CA ALA A 13 45.48 38.94 16.05
C ALA A 13 45.73 39.40 14.61
N LEU A 14 45.67 40.72 14.41
CA LEU A 14 46.31 41.38 13.28
C LEU A 14 47.82 41.27 13.46
N ALA A 15 48.51 40.56 12.54
CA ALA A 15 49.79 40.97 11.98
C ALA A 15 50.37 39.88 11.06
N SER A 16 50.19 40.07 9.75
CA SER A 16 51.23 39.82 8.77
C SER A 16 51.00 40.79 7.62
N GLU A 17 51.84 41.83 7.55
CA GLU A 17 51.90 42.79 6.46
C GLU A 17 52.24 42.04 5.15
N PRO A 18 51.50 42.22 4.04
CA PRO A 18 52.04 41.89 2.74
C PRO A 18 52.97 43.02 2.31
N THR A 19 54.25 42.67 2.18
CA THR A 19 55.29 43.51 1.61
C THR A 19 54.96 43.86 0.16
N ASN A 20 55.06 45.16 -0.12
CA ASN A 20 54.98 45.82 -1.41
C ASN A 20 55.71 45.08 -2.55
N GLY A 21 54.98 44.77 -3.63
CA GLY A 21 55.50 44.35 -4.93
C GLY A 21 54.55 44.80 -6.06
N SER A 22 54.94 45.83 -6.82
CA SER A 22 54.10 46.51 -7.82
C SER A 22 53.89 45.71 -9.13
N GLY A 23 53.48 44.44 -9.02
CA GLY A 23 53.05 43.57 -10.13
C GLY A 23 51.64 42.96 -9.95
N GLU A 24 50.97 43.22 -8.82
CA GLU A 24 49.70 42.56 -8.43
C GLU A 24 48.43 43.19 -9.02
N ASP A 25 48.44 44.48 -9.37
CA ASP A 25 47.22 45.20 -9.76
C ASP A 25 46.74 44.84 -11.20
N ASN A 26 47.68 44.59 -12.13
CA ASN A 26 47.34 44.11 -13.47
C ASN A 26 46.86 42.65 -13.45
N THR A 27 47.52 41.80 -12.66
CA THR A 27 47.17 40.37 -12.52
C THR A 27 45.79 40.19 -11.89
N THR A 28 45.45 41.00 -10.88
CA THR A 28 44.14 40.96 -10.21
C THR A 28 43.02 41.49 -11.12
N LYS A 29 43.28 42.56 -11.88
CA LYS A 29 42.34 43.08 -12.89
C LYS A 29 42.09 42.08 -14.02
N ALA A 30 43.15 41.44 -14.54
CA ALA A 30 43.04 40.41 -15.56
C ALA A 30 42.25 39.17 -15.05
N ALA A 31 42.49 38.74 -13.82
CA ALA A 31 41.73 37.66 -13.18
C ALA A 31 40.24 38.00 -13.03
N ASN A 32 39.92 39.23 -12.62
CA ASN A 32 38.53 39.68 -12.48
C ASN A 32 37.79 39.69 -13.83
N THR A 33 38.38 40.25 -14.88
CA THR A 33 37.80 40.24 -16.24
C THR A 33 37.59 38.82 -16.76
N TYR A 34 38.51 37.89 -16.48
CA TYR A 34 38.34 36.48 -16.82
C TYR A 34 37.16 35.83 -16.09
N CYS A 35 37.02 36.07 -14.78
CA CYS A 35 35.91 35.55 -13.98
C CYS A 35 34.55 36.07 -14.49
N LEU A 36 34.44 37.36 -14.82
CA LEU A 36 33.19 37.95 -15.34
C LEU A 36 32.77 37.34 -16.68
N ASN A 37 33.72 37.08 -17.58
CA ASN A 37 33.42 36.51 -18.90
C ASN A 37 33.02 35.02 -18.86
N ILE A 38 33.31 34.32 -17.76
CA ILE A 38 33.05 32.87 -17.61
C ILE A 38 31.90 32.60 -16.63
N ALA A 39 31.61 33.52 -15.71
CA ALA A 39 30.58 33.36 -14.69
C ALA A 39 29.22 32.97 -15.28
N ASP A 40 28.76 33.66 -16.33
CA ASP A 40 27.46 33.37 -16.96
C ASP A 40 27.45 31.97 -17.62
N LYS A 41 28.50 31.62 -18.37
CA LYS A 41 28.62 30.29 -19.01
C LYS A 41 28.70 29.16 -17.98
N ALA A 42 29.36 29.40 -16.84
CA ALA A 42 29.44 28.43 -15.76
C ALA A 42 28.10 28.26 -15.04
N ALA A 43 27.34 29.35 -14.86
CA ALA A 43 25.99 29.32 -14.30
C ALA A 43 25.02 28.55 -15.22
N ASP A 44 25.03 28.85 -16.52
CA ASP A 44 24.21 28.17 -17.52
C ASP A 44 24.53 26.67 -17.60
N ALA A 45 25.82 26.32 -17.59
CA ALA A 45 26.25 24.92 -17.57
C ALA A 45 25.75 24.18 -16.32
N ARG A 46 25.75 24.84 -15.15
CA ARG A 46 25.22 24.27 -13.91
C ARG A 46 23.72 24.05 -13.97
N ILE A 47 22.96 25.04 -14.46
CA ILE A 47 21.50 24.94 -14.61
C ILE A 47 21.16 23.82 -15.60
N ALA A 48 21.84 23.76 -16.74
CA ALA A 48 21.66 22.70 -17.73
C ALA A 48 21.93 21.30 -17.14
N TRP A 49 22.99 21.16 -16.34
CA TRP A 49 23.28 19.91 -15.64
C TRP A 49 22.19 19.53 -14.63
N GLN A 50 21.71 20.50 -13.85
CA GLN A 50 20.64 20.28 -12.87
C GLN A 50 19.32 19.88 -13.55
N MET A 51 18.95 20.55 -14.65
CA MET A 51 17.76 20.20 -15.44
C MET A 51 17.87 18.80 -16.03
N LYS A 52 19.02 18.45 -16.61
CA LYS A 52 19.26 17.09 -17.11
C LYS A 52 19.10 16.06 -16.00
N ARG A 53 19.68 16.32 -14.83
CA ARG A 53 19.58 15.43 -13.68
C ARG A 53 18.14 15.28 -13.18
N LEU A 54 17.36 16.37 -13.19
CA LEU A 54 15.96 16.34 -12.81
C LEU A 54 15.13 15.51 -13.79
N ASN A 55 15.34 15.71 -15.10
CA ASN A 55 14.66 14.95 -16.15
C ASN A 55 14.99 13.45 -16.09
N GLU A 56 16.26 13.10 -15.83
CA GLU A 56 16.67 11.71 -15.60
C GLU A 56 15.94 11.08 -14.40
N LEU A 57 15.78 11.85 -13.32
CA LEU A 57 15.09 11.37 -12.12
C LEU A 57 13.58 11.24 -12.36
N GLN A 58 12.97 12.21 -13.03
CA GLN A 58 11.57 12.19 -13.42
C GLN A 58 11.28 10.97 -14.31
N ALA A 59 12.12 10.70 -15.31
CA ALA A 59 11.96 9.53 -16.17
C ALA A 59 12.04 8.20 -15.38
N LYS A 60 12.94 8.12 -14.39
CA LYS A 60 13.03 6.94 -13.51
C LYS A 60 11.79 6.78 -12.64
N VAL A 61 11.26 7.87 -12.09
CA VAL A 61 10.03 7.84 -11.29
C VAL A 61 8.85 7.39 -12.15
N GLU A 62 8.69 7.96 -13.34
CA GLU A 62 7.64 7.59 -14.28
C GLU A 62 7.70 6.10 -14.65
N THR A 63 8.91 5.59 -14.92
CA THR A 63 9.12 4.16 -15.20
C THR A 63 8.71 3.28 -14.01
N ARG A 64 9.00 3.70 -12.78
CA ARG A 64 8.59 2.95 -11.59
C ARG A 64 7.09 2.98 -11.35
N ILE A 65 6.45 4.13 -11.63
CA ILE A 65 5.00 4.27 -11.51
C ILE A 65 4.32 3.31 -12.51
N SER A 66 4.75 3.32 -13.78
CA SER A 66 4.15 2.43 -14.78
C SER A 66 4.35 0.95 -14.46
N GLU A 67 5.52 0.54 -13.96
CA GLU A 67 5.77 -0.83 -13.48
C GLU A 67 4.83 -1.22 -12.33
N LEU A 68 4.58 -0.30 -11.38
CA LEU A 68 3.69 -0.55 -10.25
C LEU A 68 2.23 -0.61 -10.66
N GLU A 69 1.78 0.30 -11.53
CA GLU A 69 0.43 0.32 -12.07
C GLU A 69 0.14 -0.95 -12.88
N GLN A 70 1.10 -1.43 -13.68
CA GLN A 70 0.97 -2.68 -14.40
C GLN A 70 0.76 -3.84 -13.42
N ARG A 71 1.62 -4.00 -12.41
CA ARG A 71 1.47 -5.05 -11.39
C ARG A 71 0.16 -4.94 -10.63
N GLN A 72 -0.27 -3.72 -10.31
CA GLN A 72 -1.55 -3.48 -9.63
C GLN A 72 -2.72 -3.91 -10.52
N SER A 73 -2.69 -3.60 -11.81
CA SER A 73 -3.73 -4.01 -12.77
C SER A 73 -3.78 -5.52 -12.96
N GLU A 74 -2.61 -6.18 -13.01
CA GLU A 74 -2.51 -7.63 -13.08
C GLU A 74 -3.12 -8.26 -11.83
N VAL A 75 -2.73 -7.84 -10.63
CA VAL A 75 -3.28 -8.35 -9.36
C VAL A 75 -4.79 -8.14 -9.29
N LYS A 76 -5.27 -6.94 -9.65
CA LYS A 76 -6.71 -6.65 -9.68
C LYS A 76 -7.46 -7.60 -10.61
N SER A 77 -6.91 -7.86 -11.80
CA SER A 77 -7.51 -8.82 -12.75
C SER A 77 -7.57 -10.26 -12.22
N TRP A 78 -6.62 -10.66 -11.36
CA TRP A 78 -6.63 -11.98 -10.73
C TRP A 78 -7.67 -12.04 -9.62
N ILE A 79 -7.81 -10.98 -8.81
CA ILE A 79 -8.86 -10.87 -7.79
C ILE A 79 -10.24 -10.91 -8.45
N ASP A 80 -10.46 -10.15 -9.52
CA ASP A 80 -11.75 -10.10 -10.22
C ASP A 80 -12.12 -11.48 -10.79
N ARG A 81 -11.16 -12.23 -11.31
CA ARG A 81 -11.38 -13.62 -11.77
C ARG A 81 -11.71 -14.56 -10.63
N GLN A 82 -11.00 -14.45 -9.51
CA GLN A 82 -11.30 -15.25 -8.31
C GLN A 82 -12.71 -14.95 -7.79
N GLN A 83 -13.08 -13.67 -7.74
CA GLN A 83 -14.40 -13.22 -7.29
C GLN A 83 -15.49 -13.75 -8.22
N ALA A 84 -15.31 -13.69 -9.54
CA ALA A 84 -16.25 -14.24 -10.51
C ALA A 84 -16.45 -15.76 -10.35
N LEU A 85 -15.39 -16.51 -10.02
CA LEU A 85 -15.48 -17.94 -9.72
C LEU A 85 -16.27 -18.21 -8.43
N LEU A 86 -16.01 -17.44 -7.37
CA LEU A 86 -16.73 -17.56 -6.11
C LEU A 86 -18.22 -17.25 -6.30
N GLU A 87 -18.56 -16.18 -7.01
CA GLU A 87 -19.95 -15.82 -7.29
C GLU A 87 -20.67 -16.88 -8.14
N SER A 88 -19.99 -17.48 -9.12
CA SER A 88 -20.58 -18.56 -9.92
C SER A 88 -20.79 -19.82 -9.09
N ALA A 89 -19.85 -20.17 -8.21
CA ALA A 89 -19.96 -21.34 -7.34
C ALA A 89 -21.06 -21.14 -6.29
N GLU A 90 -21.15 -19.94 -5.69
CA GLU A 90 -22.20 -19.58 -4.74
C GLU A 90 -23.58 -19.64 -5.39
N LYS A 91 -23.75 -19.05 -6.58
CA LYS A 91 -25.02 -19.12 -7.33
C LYS A 91 -25.43 -20.56 -7.62
N GLY A 92 -24.50 -21.40 -8.08
CA GLY A 92 -24.79 -22.81 -8.36
C GLY A 92 -25.19 -23.59 -7.10
N LEU A 93 -24.50 -23.35 -5.98
CA LEU A 93 -24.81 -24.01 -4.71
C LEU A 93 -26.18 -23.59 -4.17
N VAL A 94 -26.48 -22.29 -4.19
CA VAL A 94 -27.79 -21.77 -3.77
C VAL A 94 -28.90 -22.30 -4.67
N GLU A 95 -28.67 -22.39 -5.99
CA GLU A 95 -29.66 -22.95 -6.93
C GLU A 95 -29.96 -24.43 -6.65
N ILE A 96 -28.93 -25.24 -6.38
CA ILE A 96 -29.10 -26.66 -6.03
C ILE A 96 -29.96 -26.82 -4.76
N TYR A 97 -29.63 -26.11 -3.69
CA TYR A 97 -30.33 -26.26 -2.41
C TYR A 97 -31.70 -25.56 -2.38
N SER A 98 -31.90 -24.51 -3.18
CA SER A 98 -33.20 -23.82 -3.28
C SER A 98 -34.24 -24.61 -4.09
N THR A 99 -33.79 -25.47 -5.00
CA THR A 99 -34.66 -26.34 -5.82
C THR A 99 -34.83 -27.75 -5.23
N MET A 100 -33.99 -28.12 -4.25
CA MET A 100 -34.09 -29.39 -3.54
C MET A 100 -35.24 -29.38 -2.53
N ASP A 101 -35.89 -30.52 -2.33
CA ASP A 101 -36.89 -30.68 -1.28
C ASP A 101 -36.27 -30.41 0.11
N PRO A 102 -36.92 -29.62 0.99
CA PRO A 102 -36.34 -29.18 2.26
C PRO A 102 -36.01 -30.36 3.19
N ASP A 103 -36.81 -31.43 3.16
CA ASP A 103 -36.60 -32.64 3.95
C ASP A 103 -35.31 -33.36 3.51
N ALA A 104 -35.12 -33.51 2.19
CA ALA A 104 -33.92 -34.13 1.62
C ALA A 104 -32.67 -33.28 1.87
N ALA A 105 -32.80 -31.95 1.76
CA ALA A 105 -31.71 -31.03 2.07
C ALA A 105 -31.32 -31.08 3.56
N ALA A 106 -32.30 -31.18 4.47
CA ALA A 106 -32.06 -31.32 5.90
C ALA A 106 -31.29 -32.61 6.22
N ASP A 107 -31.68 -33.74 5.62
CA ASP A 107 -30.97 -35.02 5.80
C ASP A 107 -29.53 -34.96 5.28
N GLN A 108 -29.30 -34.33 4.12
CA GLN A 108 -27.94 -34.16 3.59
C GLN A 108 -27.08 -33.25 4.46
N LEU A 109 -27.60 -32.10 4.91
CA LEU A 109 -26.86 -31.20 5.78
C LEU A 109 -26.59 -31.83 7.15
N ALA A 110 -27.48 -32.68 7.66
CA ALA A 110 -27.28 -33.40 8.92
C ALA A 110 -26.18 -34.48 8.83
N ALA A 111 -25.87 -34.96 7.62
CA ALA A 111 -24.81 -35.93 7.36
C ALA A 111 -23.42 -35.28 7.15
N LEU A 112 -23.36 -33.98 6.89
CA LEU A 112 -22.11 -33.23 6.70
C LEU A 112 -21.46 -32.84 8.02
N ASP A 113 -20.18 -32.44 7.96
CA ASP A 113 -19.51 -31.78 9.09
C ASP A 113 -20.21 -30.46 9.43
N ILE A 114 -20.36 -30.20 10.72
CA ILE A 114 -21.11 -29.06 11.24
C ILE A 114 -20.60 -27.72 10.71
N ARG A 115 -19.29 -27.58 10.45
CA ARG A 115 -18.72 -26.33 9.93
C ARG A 115 -19.06 -26.12 8.46
N ILE A 116 -19.03 -27.19 7.68
CA ILE A 116 -19.38 -27.13 6.25
C ILE A 116 -20.88 -26.85 6.12
N ALA A 117 -21.72 -27.59 6.82
CA ALA A 117 -23.17 -27.39 6.81
C ALA A 117 -23.56 -25.97 7.26
N ALA A 118 -22.90 -25.42 8.28
CA ALA A 118 -23.09 -24.03 8.69
C ALA A 118 -22.71 -23.04 7.56
N SER A 119 -21.59 -23.24 6.87
CA SER A 119 -21.18 -22.37 5.76
C SER A 119 -22.16 -22.38 4.57
N VAL A 120 -22.70 -23.56 4.24
CA VAL A 120 -23.73 -23.71 3.19
C VAL A 120 -25.01 -23.00 3.61
N LEU A 121 -25.46 -23.23 4.85
CA LEU A 121 -26.66 -22.61 5.38
C LEU A 121 -26.56 -21.07 5.44
N HIS A 122 -25.35 -20.54 5.65
CA HIS A 122 -25.09 -19.10 5.62
C HIS A 122 -25.22 -18.49 4.21
N GLN A 123 -24.90 -19.24 3.16
CA GLN A 123 -24.97 -18.78 1.77
C GLN A 123 -26.40 -18.82 1.20
N LEU A 124 -27.31 -19.56 1.85
CA LEU A 124 -28.71 -19.63 1.43
C LEU A 124 -29.52 -18.38 1.82
N LYS A 125 -30.61 -18.14 1.10
CA LYS A 125 -31.56 -17.08 1.47
C LYS A 125 -32.23 -17.44 2.81
N PRO A 126 -32.53 -16.46 3.68
CA PRO A 126 -33.12 -16.72 5.00
C PRO A 126 -34.40 -17.57 4.97
N ARG A 127 -35.20 -17.45 3.91
CA ARG A 127 -36.44 -18.22 3.75
C ARG A 127 -36.18 -19.71 3.47
N GLU A 128 -35.21 -20.02 2.63
CA GLU A 128 -34.84 -21.40 2.27
C GLU A 128 -34.13 -22.07 3.45
N ALA A 129 -33.18 -21.37 4.07
CA ALA A 129 -32.52 -21.83 5.29
C ALA A 129 -33.52 -22.11 6.42
N GLY A 130 -34.53 -21.24 6.60
CA GLY A 130 -35.59 -21.45 7.57
C GLY A 130 -36.45 -22.68 7.28
N ALA A 131 -36.82 -22.90 6.02
CA ALA A 131 -37.60 -24.08 5.62
C ALA A 131 -36.84 -25.40 5.88
N ILE A 132 -35.53 -25.41 5.61
CA ILE A 132 -34.67 -26.58 5.90
C ILE A 132 -34.54 -26.83 7.40
N LEU A 133 -34.36 -25.77 8.21
CA LEU A 133 -34.25 -25.88 9.66
C LEU A 133 -35.56 -26.34 10.33
N ASP A 134 -36.72 -26.03 9.74
CA ASP A 134 -38.04 -26.42 10.26
C ASP A 134 -38.26 -27.94 10.20
N VAL A 135 -37.77 -28.59 9.15
CA VAL A 135 -37.92 -30.05 8.96
C VAL A 135 -36.74 -30.84 9.54
N MET A 136 -35.64 -30.17 9.86
CA MET A 136 -34.48 -30.79 10.50
C MET A 136 -34.76 -31.14 11.97
N ARG A 137 -34.07 -32.16 12.49
CA ARG A 137 -34.09 -32.46 13.93
C ARG A 137 -33.63 -31.26 14.75
N THR A 138 -34.38 -30.94 15.80
CA THR A 138 -34.18 -29.76 16.64
C THR A 138 -32.81 -29.67 17.30
N ASP A 139 -32.21 -30.81 17.66
CA ASP A 139 -30.87 -30.88 18.25
C ASP A 139 -29.78 -30.48 17.24
N ARG A 140 -29.86 -30.99 16.01
CA ARG A 140 -28.94 -30.65 14.92
C ARG A 140 -29.10 -29.22 14.43
N ALA A 141 -30.35 -28.75 14.29
CA ALA A 141 -30.63 -27.37 13.94
C ALA A 141 -30.03 -26.39 14.95
N ALA A 142 -30.18 -26.66 16.25
CA ALA A 142 -29.59 -25.84 17.31
C ALA A 142 -28.06 -25.83 17.28
N GLU A 143 -27.43 -26.96 16.97
CA GLU A 143 -25.98 -27.07 16.81
C GLU A 143 -25.47 -26.19 15.66
N LEU A 144 -26.13 -26.25 14.50
CA LEU A 144 -25.80 -25.44 13.33
C LEU A 144 -25.93 -23.93 13.60
N VAL A 145 -27.04 -23.53 14.22
CA VAL A 145 -27.28 -22.13 14.57
C VAL A 145 -26.26 -21.62 15.59
N ARG A 146 -25.85 -22.44 16.56
CA ARG A 146 -24.77 -22.08 17.51
C ARG A 146 -23.44 -21.92 16.79
N MET A 147 -23.11 -22.80 15.85
CA MET A 147 -21.90 -22.70 15.05
C MET A 147 -21.89 -21.40 14.24
N LEU A 148 -23.00 -21.08 13.56
CA LEU A 148 -23.19 -19.83 12.82
C LEU A 148 -23.04 -18.58 13.71
N ALA A 149 -23.69 -18.57 14.87
CA ALA A 149 -23.60 -17.46 15.83
C ALA A 149 -22.17 -17.31 16.39
N SER A 150 -21.44 -18.41 16.60
CA SER A 150 -20.05 -18.35 17.05
C SER A 150 -19.09 -17.86 15.98
N ALA A 151 -19.34 -18.20 14.71
CA ALA A 151 -18.55 -17.75 13.57
C ALA A 151 -18.72 -16.25 13.28
N SER A 152 -19.93 -15.70 13.49
CA SER A 152 -20.18 -14.25 13.36
C SER A 152 -19.74 -13.45 14.59
N ALA A 153 -19.61 -14.10 15.76
CA ALA A 153 -19.10 -13.48 16.99
C ALA A 153 -17.56 -13.49 17.09
N ALA A 154 -16.85 -14.25 16.25
CA ALA A 154 -15.39 -14.22 16.19
C ALA A 154 -14.95 -12.85 15.62
N PRO A 155 -14.33 -11.97 16.44
CA PRO A 155 -13.76 -10.74 15.93
C PRO A 155 -12.65 -11.15 14.97
N LEU A 156 -12.62 -10.50 13.82
CA LEU A 156 -11.58 -10.60 12.79
C LEU A 156 -10.22 -10.19 13.41
N ALA A 157 -9.60 -11.09 14.16
CA ALA A 157 -8.30 -10.91 14.78
C ALA A 157 -7.28 -11.76 14.01
N GLY A 158 -6.58 -11.11 13.09
CA GLY A 158 -5.47 -11.65 12.32
C GLY A 158 -5.61 -11.30 10.84
N SER A 159 -4.60 -10.84 10.12
CA SER A 159 -3.18 -10.69 10.44
C SER A 159 -2.54 -10.05 9.22
N THR A 160 -2.20 -8.76 9.29
CA THR A 160 -1.16 -8.16 8.46
C THR A 160 -0.06 -7.72 9.42
N GLN A 161 0.91 -8.61 9.59
CA GLN A 161 2.24 -8.25 10.05
C GLN A 161 3.19 -8.33 8.86
#